data_AF-A0A2G9XEV4-F1
#
_entry.id   AF-A0A2G9XEV4-F1
#
_cell.length_a   1.000
_cell.length_b   1.000
_cell.length_c   1.000
_cell.angle_alpha   90.00
_cell.angle_beta   90.00
_cell.angle_gamma   90.00
#
_symmetry.space_group_name_H-M   'P 1'
#
loop_
_entity.id
_entity.type
_entity.pdbx_description
1 polymer ?
#
loop_
_entity_poly.entity_id
_entity_poly.type
_entity_poly.pdbx_seq_one_letter_code
_entity_poly.pdbx_strand_id
1 'polypeptide(L)'
;MPPPVDIACRADEDIDVRRLLKGGNPMNHVLFAGCRDNQTSADANIEGSYNGAFTYYFCKHTRETQGTIARSELLKRVRASLKFNGFSQIPQLEAPSAEKKKKVLE
;
A
#
# COMPACT_ATOMS: atom_id res chain seq x y z
N MET A 1 -15.89 -29.96 -29.04
CA MET A 1 -16.93 -29.37 -28.17
C MET A 1 -16.73 -27.86 -28.19
N PRO A 2 -17.80 -27.07 -28.32
CA PRO A 2 -17.70 -25.64 -28.11
C PRO A 2 -17.27 -25.34 -26.66
N PRO A 3 -16.56 -24.22 -26.41
CA PRO A 3 -16.21 -23.83 -25.06
C PRO A 3 -17.46 -23.60 -24.21
N PRO A 4 -17.38 -23.82 -22.89
CA PRO A 4 -18.39 -23.39 -21.93
C PRO A 4 -18.86 -21.94 -22.18
N VAL A 5 -20.15 -21.69 -21.94
CA VAL A 5 -20.80 -20.41 -22.32
C VAL A 5 -20.11 -19.19 -21.71
N ASP A 6 -19.53 -19.33 -20.51
CA ASP A 6 -18.80 -18.27 -19.82
C ASP A 6 -17.45 -17.94 -20.46
N ILE A 7 -16.84 -18.88 -21.17
CA ILE A 7 -15.62 -18.67 -21.97
C ILE A 7 -15.98 -18.04 -23.31
N ALA A 8 -17.09 -18.45 -23.93
CA ALA A 8 -17.60 -17.85 -25.16
C ALA A 8 -18.00 -16.38 -24.96
N CYS A 9 -18.72 -16.05 -23.89
CA CYS A 9 -19.14 -14.68 -23.59
C CYS A 9 -17.99 -13.71 -23.27
N ARG A 10 -16.78 -14.21 -22.99
CA ARG A 10 -15.58 -13.36 -22.83
C ARG A 10 -14.93 -12.98 -24.15
N ALA A 11 -15.23 -13.71 -25.22
CA ALA A 11 -14.67 -13.47 -26.56
C ALA A 11 -15.48 -12.46 -27.39
N ASP A 12 -16.69 -12.11 -26.96
CA ASP A 12 -17.49 -11.03 -27.56
C ASP A 12 -16.97 -9.67 -27.03
N GLU A 13 -15.96 -9.13 -27.70
CA GLU A 13 -15.19 -7.96 -27.24
C GLU A 13 -15.92 -6.60 -27.35
N ASP A 14 -17.15 -6.52 -27.87
CA ASP A 14 -17.83 -5.23 -28.11
C ASP A 14 -19.23 -5.14 -27.47
N ILE A 15 -19.33 -5.36 -26.15
CA ILE A 15 -20.56 -5.00 -25.42
C ILE A 15 -20.48 -3.53 -25.01
N ASP A 16 -21.41 -2.72 -25.55
CA ASP A 16 -21.55 -1.30 -25.19
C ASP A 16 -21.80 -1.13 -23.68
N VAL A 17 -20.80 -0.64 -22.96
CA VAL A 17 -20.89 -0.41 -21.50
C VAL A 17 -21.68 0.86 -21.23
N ARG A 18 -22.99 0.73 -20.98
CA ARG A 18 -23.81 1.84 -20.46
C ARG A 18 -23.64 1.99 -18.95
N ARG A 19 -22.76 2.90 -18.55
CA ARG A 19 -22.53 3.24 -17.14
C ARG A 19 -23.67 4.15 -16.62
N LEU A 20 -24.76 3.56 -16.13
CA LEU A 20 -25.92 4.29 -15.58
C LEU A 20 -25.58 5.15 -14.37
N LEU A 21 -24.63 4.72 -13.54
CA LEU A 21 -24.13 5.43 -12.37
C LEU A 21 -22.63 5.19 -12.23
N LYS A 22 -21.89 6.18 -11.75
CA LYS A 22 -20.51 5.98 -11.30
C LYS A 22 -20.58 5.18 -10.00
N GLY A 23 -20.65 3.85 -10.11
CA GLY A 23 -20.49 2.96 -8.96
C GLY A 23 -19.21 3.38 -8.26
N GLY A 24 -19.35 4.02 -7.10
CA GLY A 24 -18.21 4.37 -6.28
C GLY A 24 -17.59 3.04 -5.90
N ASN A 25 -16.39 2.74 -6.41
CA ASN A 25 -15.63 1.62 -5.90
C ASN A 25 -15.29 2.02 -4.45
N PRO A 26 -15.97 1.48 -3.42
CA PRO A 26 -15.71 1.87 -2.05
C PRO A 26 -14.49 1.07 -1.60
N MET A 27 -13.37 1.21 -2.32
CA MET A 27 -12.10 0.69 -1.84
C MET A 27 -11.71 1.54 -0.64
N ASN A 28 -12.22 1.14 0.51
CA ASN A 28 -11.80 1.58 1.83
C ASN A 28 -10.47 0.93 2.24
N HIS A 29 -9.79 0.26 1.30
CA HIS A 29 -8.50 -0.35 1.52
C HIS A 29 -7.41 0.71 1.49
N VAL A 30 -6.46 0.56 2.41
CA VAL A 30 -5.22 1.31 2.43
C VAL A 30 -4.07 0.32 2.30
N LEU A 31 -3.24 0.50 1.29
CA LEU A 31 -2.05 -0.32 1.06
C LEU A 31 -0.80 0.49 1.40
N PHE A 32 0.01 -0.05 2.29
CA PHE A 32 1.40 0.35 2.46
C PHE A 32 2.31 -0.69 1.83
N ALA A 33 3.16 -0.27 0.89
CA ALA A 33 4.15 -1.15 0.26
C ALA A 33 5.56 -0.81 0.77
N GLY A 34 6.42 -1.81 0.94
CA GLY A 34 7.77 -1.64 1.48
C GLY A 34 8.74 -0.89 0.56
N CYS A 35 8.49 -0.90 -0.75
CA CYS A 35 9.32 -0.26 -1.76
C CYS A 35 8.49 0.13 -3.00
N ARG A 36 9.14 0.78 -3.98
CA ARG A 36 8.60 0.90 -5.34
C ARG A 36 8.70 -0.45 -6.07
N ASP A 37 7.96 -0.57 -7.15
CA ASP A 37 7.98 -1.74 -8.06
C ASP A 37 9.38 -2.07 -8.60
N ASN A 38 10.20 -1.05 -8.86
CA ASN A 38 11.56 -1.18 -9.38
C ASN A 38 12.64 -1.22 -8.30
N GLN A 39 12.28 -1.55 -7.05
CA GLN A 39 13.17 -1.59 -5.90
C GLN A 39 13.00 -2.89 -5.10
N THR A 40 14.01 -3.22 -4.31
CA THR A 40 13.96 -4.36 -3.38
C THR A 40 13.70 -3.88 -1.97
N SER A 41 12.78 -4.54 -1.25
CA SER A 41 12.63 -4.35 0.19
C SER A 41 13.70 -5.15 0.94
N ALA A 42 14.35 -4.52 1.92
CA ALA A 42 15.47 -5.08 2.67
C ALA A 42 15.01 -5.75 3.97
N ASP A 43 15.60 -6.91 4.24
CA ASP A 43 15.72 -7.49 5.57
C ASP A 43 17.08 -7.09 6.15
N ALA A 44 17.10 -6.57 7.38
CA ALA A 44 18.27 -5.97 7.98
C ALA A 44 18.40 -6.31 9.46
N ASN A 45 19.64 -6.42 9.93
CA ASN A 45 19.92 -6.47 11.36
C ASN A 45 19.79 -5.06 11.93
N ILE A 46 18.73 -4.82 12.71
CA ILE A 46 18.43 -3.56 13.37
C ILE A 46 18.36 -3.84 14.87
N GLU A 47 19.19 -3.12 15.65
CA GLU A 47 19.25 -3.27 17.11
C GLU A 47 19.52 -4.72 17.58
N GLY A 48 20.32 -5.47 16.81
CA GLY A 48 20.74 -6.83 17.16
C GLY A 48 19.75 -7.94 16.76
N SER A 49 18.70 -7.62 16.01
CA SER A 49 17.73 -8.58 15.49
C SER A 49 17.43 -8.38 14.01
N TYR A 50 17.19 -9.46 13.28
CA TYR A 50 16.80 -9.40 11.87
C TYR A 50 15.33 -9.01 11.71
N ASN A 51 15.08 -7.96 10.94
CA ASN A 51 13.75 -7.41 10.70
C ASN A 51 13.62 -6.96 9.25
N GLY A 52 12.41 -6.99 8.70
CA GLY A 52 12.10 -6.24 7.49
C GLY A 52 12.21 -4.74 7.78
N ALA A 53 13.11 -4.03 7.08
CA ALA A 53 13.46 -2.64 7.40
C ALA A 53 12.23 -1.70 7.34
N PHE A 54 11.33 -1.91 6.37
CA PHE A 54 10.08 -1.15 6.28
C PHE A 54 9.19 -1.39 7.52
N THR A 55 8.90 -2.67 7.82
CA THR A 55 8.02 -3.06 8.92
C THR A 55 8.57 -2.61 10.27
N TYR A 56 9.89 -2.67 10.45
CA TYR A 56 10.56 -2.20 11.66
C TYR A 56 10.24 -0.73 11.95
N TYR A 57 10.55 0.18 11.01
CA TYR A 57 10.31 1.61 11.20
C TYR A 57 8.82 1.96 11.19
N PHE A 58 8.00 1.25 10.42
CA PHE A 58 6.55 1.41 10.46
C PHE A 58 5.99 1.15 11.87
N CYS A 59 6.33 0.01 12.47
CA CYS A 59 5.90 -0.36 13.81
C CYS A 59 6.52 0.53 14.89
N LYS A 60 7.77 0.98 14.71
CA LYS A 60 8.43 1.92 15.63
C LYS A 60 7.67 3.24 15.70
N HIS A 61 7.45 3.91 14.57
CA HIS A 61 6.76 5.20 14.54
C HIS A 61 5.28 5.11 14.90
N THR A 62 4.62 4.00 14.58
CA THR A 62 3.24 3.76 15.03
C THR A 62 3.17 3.67 16.55
N ARG A 63 4.11 2.98 17.20
CA ARG A 63 4.20 2.88 18.66
C ARG A 63 4.57 4.23 19.31
N GLU A 64 5.57 4.94 18.79
CA GLU A 64 5.99 6.27 19.27
C GLU A 64 4.85 7.30 19.25
N THR A 65 3.95 7.18 18.28
CA THR A 65 2.79 8.08 18.12
C THR A 65 1.51 7.52 18.76
N GLN A 66 1.57 6.35 19.39
CA GLN A 66 0.41 5.65 19.95
C GLN A 66 -0.73 5.48 18.91
N GLY A 67 -0.38 5.30 17.63
CA GLY A 67 -1.33 5.25 16.52
C GLY A 67 -1.96 6.60 16.13
N THR A 68 -1.68 7.68 16.85
CA THR A 68 -2.29 9.01 16.63
C THR A 68 -1.55 9.84 15.58
N ILE A 69 -1.27 9.23 14.43
CA ILE A 69 -0.57 9.86 13.30
C ILE A 69 -1.33 9.63 12.00
N ALA A 70 -1.39 10.65 11.14
CA ALA A 70 -1.96 10.51 9.81
C ALA A 70 -1.15 9.52 8.97
N ARG A 71 -1.81 8.67 8.17
CA ARG A 71 -1.15 7.63 7.35
C ARG A 71 -0.06 8.19 6.43
N SER A 72 -0.31 9.33 5.80
CA SER A 72 0.67 10.03 4.98
C SER A 72 1.87 10.55 5.77
N GLU A 73 1.67 11.02 7.00
CA GLU A 73 2.74 11.51 7.87
C GLU A 73 3.58 10.37 8.43
N LEU A 74 2.94 9.24 8.78
CA LEU A 74 3.64 8.02 9.15
C LEU A 74 4.59 7.55 8.04
N LEU A 75 4.12 7.51 6.78
CA LEU A 75 4.95 7.13 5.64
C LEU A 75 6.16 8.06 5.46
N LYS A 76 6.00 9.38 5.70
CA LYS A 76 7.12 10.33 5.63
C LYS A 76 8.18 10.01 6.68
N ARG A 77 7.77 9.72 7.93
CA ARG A 77 8.71 9.32 9.00
C ARG A 77 9.45 8.04 8.66
N VAL A 78 8.72 7.02 8.19
CA VAL A 78 9.31 5.75 7.74
C VAL A 78 10.35 5.98 6.63
N ARG A 79 10.02 6.77 5.60
CA ARG A 79 10.97 7.14 4.53
C ARG A 79 12.21 7.87 5.06
N ALA A 80 12.03 8.78 6.01
CA ALA A 80 13.14 9.51 6.63
C ALA A 80 14.08 8.56 7.38
N SER A 81 13.54 7.65 8.19
CA SER A 81 14.34 6.65 8.92
C SER A 81 15.03 5.66 7.97
N LEU A 82 14.34 5.19 6.93
CA LEU A 82 14.97 4.31 5.94
C LEU A 82 16.15 4.99 5.26
N LYS A 83 15.98 6.23 4.80
CA LYS A 83 17.05 7.01 4.17
C LYS A 83 18.21 7.27 5.14
N PHE A 84 17.91 7.65 6.38
CA PHE A 84 18.94 7.92 7.39
C PHE A 84 19.80 6.69 7.70
N ASN A 85 19.18 5.50 7.71
CA ASN A 85 19.85 4.23 7.98
C ASN A 85 20.40 3.55 6.71
N GLY A 86 20.48 4.27 5.58
CA GLY A 86 21.16 3.79 4.38
C GLY A 86 20.36 2.84 3.49
N PHE A 87 19.05 2.67 3.74
CA PHE A 87 18.20 1.86 2.87
C PHE A 87 17.78 2.64 1.62
N SER A 88 17.90 2.00 0.44
CA SER A 88 17.53 2.60 -0.85
C SER A 88 16.04 2.50 -1.17
N GLN A 89 15.31 1.62 -0.48
CA GLN A 89 13.89 1.39 -0.70
C GLN A 89 13.04 2.62 -0.35
N ILE A 90 12.01 2.90 -1.16
CA ILE A 90 11.08 4.01 -0.97
C ILE A 90 9.66 3.44 -0.82
N PRO A 91 9.17 3.28 0.42
CA PRO A 91 7.82 2.78 0.68
C PRO A 91 6.73 3.60 -0.01
N GLN A 92 5.62 2.97 -0.43
CA GLN A 92 4.46 3.62 -1.07
C GLN A 92 3.20 3.56 -0.20
N LEU A 93 2.25 4.47 -0.47
CA LEU A 93 0.94 4.51 0.17
C LEU A 93 -0.15 4.72 -0.89
N GLU A 94 -0.87 3.64 -1.17
CA GLU A 94 -1.99 3.61 -2.10
C GLU A 94 -3.32 3.60 -1.34
N ALA A 95 -4.06 4.70 -1.48
CA ALA A 95 -5.34 4.92 -0.84
C ALA A 95 -6.03 6.16 -1.43
N PRO A 96 -7.35 6.33 -1.28
CA PRO A 96 -8.02 7.59 -1.56
C PRO A 96 -7.40 8.76 -0.78
N SER A 97 -7.40 9.97 -1.35
CA SER A 97 -6.80 11.15 -0.73
C SER A 97 -7.34 11.46 0.68
N ALA A 98 -8.62 11.17 0.93
CA ALA A 98 -9.23 11.30 2.25
C ALA A 98 -8.64 10.29 3.25
N GLU A 99 -8.46 9.04 2.83
CA GLU A 99 -7.90 7.97 3.66
C GLU A 99 -6.42 8.19 4.02
N LYS A 100 -5.63 8.85 3.15
CA LYS A 100 -4.24 9.20 3.45
C LYS A 100 -4.09 10.20 4.62
N LYS A 101 -5.16 10.95 4.94
CA LYS A 101 -5.18 11.98 6.00
C LYS A 101 -5.73 11.47 7.34
N LYS A 102 -6.40 10.32 7.35
CA LYS A 102 -6.91 9.70 8.58
C LYS A 102 -5.78 9.09 9.41
N LYS A 103 -6.08 8.82 10.68
CA LYS A 103 -5.16 8.15 11.61
C LYS A 103 -4.84 6.73 11.13
N VAL A 104 -3.65 6.24 11.45
CA VAL A 104 -3.24 4.89 11.06
C VAL A 104 -4.01 3.81 11.83
N LEU A 105 -4.27 4.03 13.12
CA LEU A 105 -5.15 3.20 13.94
C LEU A 105 -6.41 4.01 14.27
N GLU A 106 -7.58 3.45 13.97
CA GLU A 106 -8.90 3.97 14.33
C GLU A 106 -9.45 3.23 15.55
#